data_AF-A0A2R5EQ60-F1
#
_entry.id   AF-A0A2R5EQ60-F1
#
_cell.length_a   1.000
_cell.length_b   1.000
_cell.length_c   1.000
_cell.angle_alpha   90.00
_cell.angle_beta   90.00
_cell.angle_gamma   90.00
#
_symmetry.space_group_name_H-M   'P 1'
#
loop_
_entity.id
_entity.type
_entity.pdbx_description
1 polymer ?
#
loop_
_entity_poly.entity_id
_entity_poly.type
_entity_poly.pdbx_seq_one_letter_code
_entity_poly.pdbx_strand_id
1 'polypeptide(L)'
;MIDGEQKQPAPDKQGFVYKGTTYVPIRFVGESLGKEVLWDPDQETVWVSDDPGELTLDDLGITDAVTGAEIQLGMTREDVEKQLGEPVNEFAGRYNYDGLQVYYRDGKAVGFIINASDNETDRFKTTRGIGLGTPYRDVLSQYGSPRGQESTYGDFYDSSIIYLFKDEEGILEKLTSRLEPWDTSKVYYLSMNVFNNGNRTIGFLLIGDKQFAMNSN
;
A
#
# COMPACT_ATOMS: atom_id res chain seq x y z
N MET A 1 -13.49 27.90 14.54
CA MET A 1 -12.43 27.57 15.50
C MET A 1 -12.16 26.09 15.36
N ILE A 2 -10.93 25.71 15.10
CA ILE A 2 -10.48 24.32 15.08
C ILE A 2 -9.37 24.26 16.11
N ASP A 3 -9.55 23.44 17.16
CA ASP A 3 -8.63 23.33 18.30
C ASP A 3 -8.29 24.66 19.00
N GLY A 4 -9.27 25.57 19.08
CA GLY A 4 -9.08 26.88 19.70
C GLY A 4 -8.34 27.90 18.84
N GLU A 5 -7.96 27.54 17.61
CA GLU A 5 -7.37 28.45 16.63
C GLU A 5 -8.37 28.86 15.53
N GLN A 6 -8.21 30.09 15.04
CA GLN A 6 -9.00 30.59 13.92
C GLN A 6 -8.34 30.18 12.60
N LYS A 7 -8.70 29.00 12.08
CA LYS A 7 -8.31 28.55 10.74
C LYS A 7 -9.34 29.04 9.69
N GLN A 8 -8.87 29.52 8.55
CA GLN A 8 -9.72 29.87 7.39
C GLN A 8 -9.13 29.28 6.10
N PRO A 9 -9.97 28.81 5.15
CA PRO A 9 -9.48 28.42 3.83
C PRO A 9 -8.98 29.65 3.06
N ALA A 10 -8.16 29.42 2.05
CA ALA A 10 -7.74 30.46 1.12
C ALA A 10 -8.97 31.18 0.51
N PRO A 11 -8.87 32.48 0.16
CA PRO A 11 -10.02 33.25 -0.34
C PRO A 11 -10.74 32.63 -1.53
N ASP A 12 -10.00 31.96 -2.43
CA ASP A 12 -10.51 31.24 -3.61
C ASP A 12 -11.09 29.84 -3.30
N LYS A 13 -10.95 29.38 -2.05
CA LYS A 13 -11.42 28.07 -1.56
C LYS A 13 -12.44 28.20 -0.43
N GLN A 14 -13.07 29.37 -0.28
CA GLN A 14 -14.14 29.56 0.70
C GLN A 14 -15.40 28.80 0.31
N GLY A 15 -16.16 28.38 1.33
CA GLY A 15 -17.49 27.83 1.10
C GLY A 15 -18.43 28.89 0.54
N PHE A 16 -19.39 28.46 -0.30
CA PHE A 16 -20.35 29.36 -0.93
C PHE A 16 -21.73 28.72 -0.98
N VAL A 17 -22.77 29.56 -1.11
CA VAL A 17 -24.14 29.09 -1.29
C VAL A 17 -24.50 29.19 -2.77
N TYR A 18 -24.94 28.08 -3.36
CA TYR A 18 -25.41 28.04 -4.73
C TYR A 18 -26.78 27.35 -4.78
N LYS A 19 -27.79 28.07 -5.28
CA LYS A 19 -29.19 27.60 -5.38
C LYS A 19 -29.77 27.05 -4.08
N GLY A 20 -29.44 27.67 -2.94
CA GLY A 20 -29.88 27.23 -1.61
C GLY A 20 -29.07 26.07 -1.02
N THR A 21 -28.11 25.51 -1.76
CA THR A 21 -27.18 24.48 -1.28
C THR A 21 -25.89 25.15 -0.80
N THR A 22 -25.41 24.78 0.39
CA THR A 22 -24.11 25.23 0.90
C THR A 22 -23.02 24.26 0.47
N TYR A 23 -22.00 24.78 -0.21
CA TYR A 23 -20.81 24.04 -0.61
C TYR A 23 -19.70 24.31 0.41
N VAL A 24 -19.19 23.25 1.01
CA VAL A 24 -18.18 23.30 2.07
C VAL A 24 -16.83 22.83 1.51
N PRO A 25 -15.72 23.54 1.80
CA PRO A 25 -14.40 23.12 1.35
C PRO A 25 -13.90 21.92 2.18
N ILE A 26 -14.33 20.72 1.79
CA ILE A 26 -14.12 19.49 2.56
C ILE A 26 -12.64 19.22 2.85
N ARG A 27 -11.75 19.49 1.90
CA ARG A 27 -10.30 19.36 2.07
C ARG A 27 -9.78 20.21 3.22
N PHE A 28 -10.16 21.48 3.25
CA PHE A 28 -9.75 22.39 4.32
C PHE A 28 -10.27 21.92 5.68
N VAL A 29 -11.52 21.46 5.75
CA VAL A 29 -12.11 20.95 7.00
C VAL A 29 -11.37 19.70 7.48
N GLY A 30 -11.16 18.72 6.59
CA GLY A 30 -10.47 17.47 6.93
C GLY A 30 -9.02 17.68 7.35
N GLU A 31 -8.23 18.37 6.53
CA GLU A 31 -6.80 18.64 6.82
C GLU A 31 -6.64 19.49 8.10
N SER A 32 -7.57 20.41 8.38
CA SER A 32 -7.53 21.17 9.62
C SER A 32 -7.75 20.32 10.87
N LEU A 33 -8.45 19.18 10.73
CA LEU A 33 -8.68 18.17 11.77
C LEU A 33 -7.60 17.06 11.78
N GLY A 34 -6.50 17.26 11.03
CA GLY A 34 -5.42 16.28 10.91
C GLY A 34 -5.81 15.03 10.12
N LYS A 35 -6.81 15.14 9.23
CA LYS A 35 -7.23 14.06 8.33
C LYS A 35 -6.62 14.23 6.95
N GLU A 36 -6.32 13.11 6.29
CA GLU A 36 -5.97 13.10 4.88
C GLU A 36 -7.26 13.15 4.05
N VAL A 37 -7.28 13.98 2.99
CA VAL A 37 -8.44 14.11 2.09
C VAL A 37 -8.03 13.80 0.65
N LEU A 38 -8.67 12.79 0.09
CA LEU A 38 -8.29 12.18 -1.19
C LEU A 38 -9.46 12.23 -2.17
N TRP A 39 -9.16 12.45 -3.44
CA TRP A 39 -10.14 12.39 -4.52
C TRP A 39 -9.87 11.15 -5.36
N ASP A 40 -10.89 10.32 -5.48
CA ASP A 40 -10.94 9.16 -6.35
C ASP A 40 -11.75 9.54 -7.60
N PRO A 41 -11.09 9.85 -8.73
CA PRO A 41 -11.77 10.29 -9.94
C PRO A 41 -12.58 9.19 -10.60
N ASP A 42 -12.20 7.92 -10.43
CA ASP A 42 -12.86 6.80 -11.07
C ASP A 42 -14.21 6.50 -10.43
N GLN A 43 -14.33 6.78 -9.13
CA GLN A 43 -15.58 6.62 -8.36
C GLN A 43 -16.30 7.94 -8.07
N GLU A 44 -15.77 9.06 -8.57
CA GLU A 44 -16.22 10.40 -8.21
C GLU A 44 -16.38 10.59 -6.68
N THR A 45 -15.47 10.00 -5.90
CA THR A 45 -15.59 9.87 -4.44
C THR A 45 -14.49 10.65 -3.72
N VAL A 46 -14.87 11.31 -2.61
CA VAL A 46 -13.91 11.92 -1.67
C VAL A 46 -13.72 11.00 -0.48
N TRP A 47 -12.47 10.56 -0.24
CA TRP A 47 -12.09 9.82 0.95
C TRP A 47 -11.51 10.76 2.00
N VAL A 48 -11.88 10.53 3.26
CA VAL A 48 -11.31 11.22 4.43
C VAL A 48 -10.82 10.15 5.39
N SER A 49 -9.52 10.10 5.64
CA SER A 49 -8.88 9.10 6.50
C SER A 49 -7.99 9.74 7.55
N ASP A 50 -7.64 8.96 8.56
CA ASP A 50 -6.55 9.32 9.45
C ASP A 50 -5.22 9.34 8.69
N ASP A 51 -4.28 10.14 9.20
CA ASP A 51 -2.89 10.04 8.77
C ASP A 51 -2.36 8.64 9.18
N PRO A 52 -1.82 7.84 8.24
CA PRO A 52 -1.22 6.55 8.58
C PRO A 52 -0.01 6.68 9.53
N GLY A 53 0.50 7.89 9.75
CA GLY A 53 1.68 8.14 10.55
C GLY A 53 2.97 7.83 9.79
N GLU A 54 4.09 7.84 10.52
CA GLU A 54 5.39 7.49 9.97
C GLU A 54 5.40 6.00 9.57
N LEU A 55 5.89 5.74 8.36
CA LEU A 55 6.10 4.40 7.82
C LEU A 55 7.57 4.05 7.93
N THR A 56 7.87 2.79 8.23
CA THR A 56 9.23 2.24 8.34
C THR A 56 9.35 0.99 7.47
N LEU A 57 10.55 0.43 7.34
CA LEU A 57 10.73 -0.80 6.57
C LEU A 57 9.95 -1.99 7.17
N ASP A 58 9.67 -1.98 8.48
CA ASP A 58 8.91 -3.03 9.16
C ASP A 58 7.42 -3.03 8.74
N ASP A 59 6.92 -1.91 8.18
CA ASP A 59 5.58 -1.79 7.58
C ASP A 59 5.49 -2.41 6.17
N LEU A 60 6.63 -2.82 5.62
CA LEU A 60 6.79 -3.53 4.34
C LEU A 60 7.17 -5.00 4.58
N GLY A 61 6.55 -5.62 5.59
CA GLY A 61 6.63 -7.04 5.89
C GLY A 61 5.34 -7.79 5.60
N ILE A 62 5.37 -9.09 5.82
CA ILE A 62 4.21 -9.99 5.76
C ILE A 62 3.96 -10.59 7.13
N THR A 63 2.71 -10.58 7.58
CA THR A 63 2.23 -11.32 8.75
C THR A 63 1.47 -12.56 8.31
N ASP A 64 1.83 -13.70 8.90
CA ASP A 64 1.01 -14.91 8.87
C ASP A 64 -0.10 -14.78 9.93
N ALA A 65 -1.34 -14.52 9.51
CA ALA A 65 -2.47 -14.33 10.41
C ALA A 65 -2.84 -15.60 11.21
N VAL A 66 -2.34 -16.78 10.82
CA VAL A 66 -2.59 -18.04 11.54
C VAL A 66 -1.61 -18.22 12.69
N THR A 67 -0.32 -17.94 12.46
CA THR A 67 0.74 -18.19 13.45
C THR A 67 1.17 -16.92 14.21
N GLY A 68 0.88 -15.74 13.66
CA GLY A 68 1.41 -14.45 14.13
C GLY A 68 2.86 -14.20 13.73
N ALA A 69 3.45 -15.06 12.88
CA ALA A 69 4.81 -14.88 12.40
C ALA A 69 4.93 -13.65 11.47
N GLU A 70 6.06 -12.96 11.53
CA GLU A 70 6.35 -11.77 10.72
C GLU A 70 7.61 -11.96 9.89
N ILE A 71 7.44 -11.80 8.58
CA ILE A 71 8.49 -11.95 7.58
C ILE A 71 8.83 -10.59 7.00
N GLN A 72 10.07 -10.18 7.21
CA GLN A 72 10.56 -8.86 6.83
C GLN A 72 11.53 -8.93 5.66
N LEU A 73 11.61 -7.85 4.89
CA LEU A 73 12.67 -7.68 3.89
C LEU A 73 14.04 -7.76 4.57
N GLY A 74 14.97 -8.49 3.96
CA GLY A 74 16.31 -8.71 4.47
C GLY A 74 16.49 -9.91 5.41
N MET A 75 15.40 -10.57 5.85
CA MET A 75 15.50 -11.81 6.62
C MET A 75 16.23 -12.90 5.83
N THR A 76 17.01 -13.73 6.53
CA THR A 76 17.68 -14.86 5.89
C THR A 76 16.65 -15.95 5.54
N ARG A 77 16.94 -16.73 4.50
CA ARG A 77 16.10 -17.89 4.15
C ARG A 77 15.89 -18.84 5.33
N GLU A 78 16.95 -19.11 6.09
CA GLU A 78 16.87 -19.97 7.29
C GLU A 78 15.89 -19.42 8.32
N ASP A 79 15.89 -18.10 8.56
CA ASP A 79 14.98 -17.48 9.52
C ASP A 79 13.54 -17.44 9.02
N VAL A 80 13.32 -17.29 7.71
CA VAL A 80 11.99 -17.44 7.12
C VAL A 80 11.48 -18.88 7.27
N GLU A 81 12.32 -19.88 6.99
CA GLU A 81 11.93 -21.30 7.10
C GLU A 81 11.70 -21.73 8.56
N LYS A 82 12.41 -21.14 9.53
CA LYS A 82 12.10 -21.32 10.97
C LYS A 82 10.70 -20.83 11.33
N GLN A 83 10.20 -19.79 10.67
CA GLN A 83 8.90 -19.20 10.95
C GLN A 83 7.76 -19.88 10.16
N LEU A 84 7.99 -20.17 8.88
CA LEU A 84 6.94 -20.67 7.97
C LEU A 84 7.01 -22.19 7.71
N GLY A 85 8.11 -22.84 8.07
CA GLY A 85 8.46 -24.19 7.62
C GLY A 85 9.16 -24.17 6.26
N GLU A 86 9.36 -25.35 5.68
CA GLU A 86 9.93 -25.48 4.34
C GLU A 86 8.94 -25.02 3.25
N PRO A 87 9.41 -24.42 2.14
CA PRO A 87 8.57 -24.09 1.00
C PRO A 87 7.95 -25.34 0.39
N VAL A 88 6.71 -25.23 -0.09
CA VAL A 88 5.98 -26.29 -0.81
C VAL A 88 6.74 -26.71 -2.08
N ASN A 89 7.27 -25.72 -2.82
CA ASN A 89 8.18 -25.95 -3.93
C ASN A 89 9.02 -24.70 -4.24
N GLU A 90 10.07 -24.90 -5.04
CA GLU A 90 10.87 -23.83 -5.63
C GLU A 90 10.77 -23.91 -7.16
N PHE A 91 10.39 -22.80 -7.81
CA PHE A 91 10.33 -22.75 -9.27
C PHE A 91 10.74 -21.38 -9.82
N ALA A 92 11.75 -21.37 -10.69
CA ALA A 92 12.30 -20.15 -11.32
C ALA A 92 12.73 -19.08 -10.29
N GLY A 93 13.40 -19.50 -9.20
CA GLY A 93 13.87 -18.61 -8.14
C GLY A 93 12.78 -18.11 -7.18
N ARG A 94 11.57 -18.67 -7.28
CA ARG A 94 10.43 -18.40 -6.41
C ARG A 94 10.28 -19.51 -5.40
N TYR A 95 10.19 -19.16 -4.13
CA TYR A 95 9.94 -20.10 -3.05
C TYR A 95 8.47 -19.99 -2.67
N ASN A 96 7.70 -21.01 -3.04
CA ASN A 96 6.25 -21.01 -2.88
C ASN A 96 5.90 -21.68 -1.55
N TYR A 97 5.31 -20.90 -0.66
CA TYR A 97 4.64 -21.36 0.55
C TYR A 97 3.13 -21.45 0.26
N ASP A 98 2.37 -21.98 1.22
CA ASP A 98 0.90 -22.07 1.12
C ASP A 98 0.25 -20.68 1.16
N GLY A 99 0.20 -20.02 0.00
CA GLY A 99 -0.42 -18.71 -0.18
C GLY A 99 0.51 -17.50 -0.17
N LEU A 100 1.83 -17.72 -0.10
CA LEU A 100 2.87 -16.68 -0.14
C LEU A 100 4.03 -17.12 -1.03
N GLN A 101 4.50 -16.24 -1.90
CA GLN A 101 5.74 -16.42 -2.64
C GLN A 101 6.82 -15.53 -2.03
N VAL A 102 7.99 -16.10 -1.74
CA VAL A 102 9.15 -15.37 -1.24
C VAL A 102 10.28 -15.45 -2.25
N TYR A 103 10.93 -14.31 -2.49
CA TYR A 103 12.08 -14.18 -3.38
C TYR A 103 13.31 -13.83 -2.58
N TYR A 104 14.43 -14.49 -2.90
CA TYR A 104 15.70 -14.26 -2.22
C TYR A 104 16.76 -13.74 -3.19
N ARG A 105 17.61 -12.85 -2.69
CA ARG A 105 18.85 -12.42 -3.34
C ARG A 105 19.95 -12.46 -2.29
N ASP A 106 21.06 -13.11 -2.62
CA ASP A 106 22.18 -13.31 -1.69
C ASP A 106 21.75 -13.94 -0.34
N GLY A 107 20.78 -14.86 -0.39
CA GLY A 107 20.24 -15.56 0.78
C GLY A 107 19.27 -14.75 1.66
N LYS A 108 18.91 -13.53 1.26
CA LYS A 108 18.01 -12.64 1.98
C LYS A 108 16.72 -12.38 1.23
N ALA A 109 15.59 -12.30 1.95
CA ALA A 109 14.30 -11.98 1.38
C ALA A 109 14.32 -10.57 0.77
N VAL A 110 13.94 -10.44 -0.50
CA VAL A 110 13.90 -9.17 -1.24
C VAL A 110 12.52 -8.85 -1.80
N GLY A 111 11.60 -9.80 -1.74
CA GLY A 111 10.29 -9.66 -2.30
C GLY A 111 9.30 -10.71 -1.82
N PHE A 112 8.04 -10.28 -1.73
CA PHE A 112 6.89 -11.07 -1.34
C PHE A 112 5.77 -10.87 -2.37
N ILE A 113 5.09 -11.95 -2.74
CA ILE A 113 3.87 -11.89 -3.57
C ILE A 113 2.77 -12.73 -2.91
N ILE A 114 1.57 -12.14 -2.84
CA ILE A 114 0.32 -12.82 -2.49
C ILE A 114 -0.64 -12.62 -3.67
N ASN A 115 -1.12 -13.71 -4.24
CA ASN A 115 -1.95 -13.68 -5.44
C ASN A 115 -3.21 -14.54 -5.23
N ALA A 116 -4.39 -13.97 -5.47
CA ALA A 116 -5.66 -14.68 -5.32
C ALA A 116 -5.81 -15.90 -6.23
N SER A 117 -5.09 -15.98 -7.37
CA SER A 117 -5.14 -17.18 -8.23
C SER A 117 -4.43 -18.38 -7.62
N ASP A 118 -3.46 -18.13 -6.73
CA ASP A 118 -2.59 -19.16 -6.15
C ASP A 118 -2.93 -19.41 -4.68
N ASN A 119 -3.81 -18.57 -4.12
CA ASN A 119 -4.16 -18.56 -2.71
C ASN A 119 -5.67 -18.31 -2.54
N GLU A 120 -6.42 -19.32 -2.13
CA GLU A 120 -7.84 -19.19 -1.75
C GLU A 120 -8.03 -18.73 -0.29
N THR A 121 -6.95 -18.44 0.43
CA THR A 121 -6.94 -18.10 1.85
C THR A 121 -6.53 -16.65 2.10
N ASP A 122 -7.09 -16.03 3.14
CA ASP A 122 -6.68 -14.71 3.64
C ASP A 122 -5.60 -14.83 4.74
N ARG A 123 -4.72 -15.85 4.61
CA ARG A 123 -3.71 -16.18 5.63
C ARG A 123 -2.64 -15.10 5.76
N PHE A 124 -2.08 -14.65 4.65
CA PHE A 124 -0.98 -13.71 4.65
C PHE A 124 -1.47 -12.30 4.38
N LYS A 125 -0.95 -11.35 5.16
CA LYS A 125 -1.29 -9.92 5.10
C LYS A 125 -0.01 -9.11 5.20
N THR A 126 -0.06 -7.83 4.85
CA THR A 126 1.03 -6.93 5.26
C THR A 126 1.07 -6.82 6.79
N THR A 127 2.17 -6.33 7.33
CA THR A 127 2.29 -6.01 8.77
C THR A 127 1.31 -4.94 9.24
N ARG A 128 0.74 -4.15 8.31
CA ARG A 128 -0.39 -3.24 8.58
C ARG A 128 -1.77 -3.86 8.32
N GLY A 129 -1.83 -5.17 8.16
CA GLY A 129 -3.08 -5.94 8.10
C GLY A 129 -3.78 -5.94 6.74
N ILE A 130 -3.14 -5.49 5.66
CA ILE A 130 -3.74 -5.51 4.31
C ILE A 130 -3.51 -6.87 3.65
N GLY A 131 -4.58 -7.58 3.31
CA GLY A 131 -4.55 -8.88 2.64
C GLY A 131 -5.54 -8.97 1.47
N LEU A 132 -5.68 -10.16 0.89
CA LEU A 132 -6.67 -10.42 -0.15
C LEU A 132 -8.09 -10.16 0.37
N GLY A 133 -8.95 -9.57 -0.45
CA GLY A 133 -10.31 -9.20 -0.05
C GLY A 133 -10.40 -7.92 0.79
N THR A 134 -9.28 -7.33 1.22
CA THR A 134 -9.28 -6.08 1.99
C THR A 134 -9.82 -4.93 1.11
N PRO A 135 -10.76 -4.11 1.59
CA PRO A 135 -11.25 -2.94 0.85
C PRO A 135 -10.15 -1.91 0.57
N TYR A 136 -10.18 -1.27 -0.61
CA TYR A 136 -9.23 -0.22 -0.98
C TYR A 136 -9.18 0.93 0.04
N ARG A 137 -10.34 1.33 0.59
CA ARG A 137 -10.40 2.38 1.61
C ARG A 137 -9.55 2.06 2.86
N ASP A 138 -9.41 0.77 3.19
CA ASP A 138 -8.64 0.34 4.35
C ASP A 138 -7.13 0.42 4.02
N VAL A 139 -6.74 0.21 2.76
CA VAL A 139 -5.36 0.50 2.28
C VAL A 139 -5.03 1.98 2.43
N LEU A 140 -5.95 2.87 2.04
CA LEU A 140 -5.78 4.31 2.22
C LEU A 140 -5.65 4.67 3.72
N SER A 141 -6.38 4.01 4.60
CA SER A 141 -6.24 4.21 6.04
C SER A 141 -4.89 3.73 6.60
N GLN A 142 -4.25 2.72 5.98
CA GLN A 142 -3.01 2.13 6.48
C GLN A 142 -1.75 2.73 5.87
N TYR A 143 -1.80 3.15 4.61
CA TYR A 143 -0.63 3.63 3.86
C TYR A 143 -0.82 5.06 3.31
N GLY A 144 -1.99 5.67 3.53
CA GLY A 144 -2.37 6.96 2.97
C GLY A 144 -2.52 6.90 1.45
N SER A 145 -2.55 8.04 0.77
CA SER A 145 -2.57 8.02 -0.70
C SER A 145 -1.24 7.65 -1.33
N PRO A 146 -1.26 6.89 -2.45
CA PRO A 146 -0.10 6.80 -3.33
C PRO A 146 0.16 8.19 -3.94
N ARG A 147 1.42 8.57 -4.08
CA ARG A 147 1.80 9.87 -4.66
C ARG A 147 1.96 9.83 -6.19
N GLY A 148 1.59 8.72 -6.85
CA GLY A 148 1.67 8.50 -8.32
C GLY A 148 0.45 7.75 -8.89
N GLN A 149 0.30 7.78 -10.22
CA GLN A 149 -0.88 7.32 -10.99
C GLN A 149 -1.42 5.94 -10.57
N GLU A 150 -2.73 5.88 -10.27
CA GLU A 150 -3.52 4.66 -10.50
C GLU A 150 -3.52 4.41 -12.01
N SER A 151 -3.03 3.25 -12.44
CA SER A 151 -3.15 2.82 -13.84
C SER A 151 -4.27 1.80 -13.94
N THR A 152 -5.33 2.12 -14.68
CA THR A 152 -6.40 1.19 -15.06
C THR A 152 -5.84 0.09 -15.96
N TYR A 153 -6.06 -1.18 -15.64
CA TYR A 153 -5.50 -2.31 -16.41
C TYR A 153 -6.57 -3.34 -16.80
N GLY A 154 -7.16 -3.14 -17.98
CA GLY A 154 -8.02 -4.13 -18.66
C GLY A 154 -9.37 -4.41 -18.00
N ASP A 155 -10.08 -5.43 -18.50
CA ASP A 155 -11.48 -5.73 -18.13
C ASP A 155 -11.67 -6.47 -16.79
N PHE A 156 -10.58 -6.96 -16.16
CA PHE A 156 -10.63 -7.81 -14.95
C PHE A 156 -10.13 -7.13 -13.65
N TYR A 157 -9.29 -6.09 -13.76
CA TYR A 157 -8.77 -5.31 -12.63
C TYR A 157 -9.07 -3.84 -12.87
N ASP A 158 -9.70 -3.17 -11.90
CA ASP A 158 -10.12 -1.77 -12.06
C ASP A 158 -8.90 -0.84 -12.04
N SER A 159 -7.96 -1.08 -11.11
CA SER A 159 -6.75 -0.28 -11.00
C SER A 159 -5.64 -1.03 -10.27
N SER A 160 -4.40 -0.65 -10.57
CA SER A 160 -3.23 -0.97 -9.75
C SER A 160 -2.87 0.23 -8.87
N ILE A 161 -2.71 -0.02 -7.58
CA ILE A 161 -2.21 0.94 -6.60
C ILE A 161 -0.72 0.68 -6.44
N ILE A 162 0.10 1.72 -6.60
CA ILE A 162 1.55 1.59 -6.46
C ILE A 162 2.05 2.65 -5.48
N TYR A 163 2.56 2.20 -4.35
CA TYR A 163 3.39 3.00 -3.46
C TYR A 163 4.86 2.79 -3.80
N LEU A 164 5.57 3.90 -3.95
CA LEU A 164 7.01 3.93 -4.08
C LEU A 164 7.58 4.63 -2.84
N PHE A 165 8.38 3.90 -2.08
CA PHE A 165 9.00 4.38 -0.86
C PHE A 165 10.51 4.50 -1.01
N LYS A 166 11.09 5.53 -0.41
CA LYS A 166 12.53 5.61 -0.17
C LYS A 166 12.77 5.67 1.33
N ASP A 167 13.65 4.81 1.82
CA ASP A 167 14.12 4.86 3.21
C ASP A 167 15.11 6.03 3.38
N GLU A 168 14.67 7.05 4.10
CA GLU A 168 15.46 8.20 4.55
C GLU A 168 15.61 8.08 6.08
N GLU A 169 16.78 7.56 6.50
CA GLU A 169 17.15 7.43 7.92
C GLU A 169 16.18 6.60 8.80
N GLY A 170 15.56 5.56 8.23
CA GLY A 170 14.64 4.65 8.92
C GLY A 170 13.17 4.98 8.70
N ILE A 171 12.88 6.12 8.06
CA ILE A 171 11.53 6.59 7.73
C ILE A 171 11.32 6.46 6.22
N LEU A 172 10.20 5.87 5.83
CA LEU A 172 9.81 5.70 4.43
C LEU A 172 9.10 6.93 3.90
N GLU A 173 9.78 7.65 3.00
CA GLU A 173 9.18 8.75 2.26
C GLU A 173 8.49 8.26 0.99
N LYS A 174 7.22 8.65 0.79
CA LYS A 174 6.47 8.40 -0.44
C LYS A 174 7.00 9.27 -1.59
N LEU A 175 7.39 8.64 -2.70
CA LEU A 175 7.85 9.31 -3.91
C LEU A 175 6.68 9.62 -4.87
N THR A 176 6.72 10.79 -5.51
CA THR A 176 5.67 11.31 -6.42
C THR A 176 5.86 10.92 -7.89
N SER A 177 7.08 10.56 -8.29
CA SER A 177 7.36 10.18 -9.67
C SER A 177 8.27 8.96 -9.72
N ARG A 178 8.15 8.19 -10.80
CA ARG A 178 8.96 6.98 -11.05
C ARG A 178 10.46 7.27 -11.23
N LEU A 179 10.91 8.53 -11.22
CA LEU A 179 12.22 8.94 -11.77
C LEU A 179 13.02 10.01 -11.00
N GLU A 180 12.70 10.36 -9.76
CA GLU A 180 13.60 11.17 -8.92
C GLU A 180 13.80 10.53 -7.54
N PRO A 181 15.04 10.24 -7.07
CA PRO A 181 16.37 10.55 -7.62
C PRO A 181 17.02 9.41 -8.43
N TRP A 182 18.17 9.69 -9.10
CA TRP A 182 19.10 8.67 -9.65
C TRP A 182 19.66 7.74 -8.58
N ASP A 183 19.60 8.17 -7.31
CA ASP A 183 19.83 7.31 -6.18
C ASP A 183 18.62 6.40 -5.98
N THR A 184 18.82 5.17 -6.40
CA THR A 184 17.82 4.11 -6.38
C THR A 184 18.07 3.11 -5.27
N SER A 185 19.06 3.41 -4.41
CA SER A 185 19.32 2.62 -3.21
C SER A 185 18.16 2.78 -2.22
N LYS A 186 17.86 1.68 -1.52
CA LYS A 186 16.80 1.64 -0.49
C LYS A 186 15.44 2.15 -0.97
N VAL A 187 15.11 1.86 -2.22
CA VAL A 187 13.80 2.11 -2.80
C VAL A 187 12.98 0.82 -2.75
N TYR A 188 11.74 0.93 -2.28
CA TYR A 188 10.83 -0.19 -2.06
C TYR A 188 9.47 0.07 -2.70
N TYR A 189 8.81 -1.01 -3.09
CA TYR A 189 7.50 -1.01 -3.72
C TYR A 189 6.51 -1.74 -2.83
N LEU A 190 5.31 -1.17 -2.73
CA LEU A 190 4.10 -1.88 -2.36
C LEU A 190 3.10 -1.70 -3.51
N SER A 191 2.82 -2.77 -4.24
CA SER A 191 1.93 -2.77 -5.39
C SER A 191 0.74 -3.68 -5.12
N MET A 192 -0.46 -3.23 -5.44
CA MET A 192 -1.68 -4.01 -5.27
C MET A 192 -2.58 -3.89 -6.50
N ASN A 193 -3.25 -4.98 -6.88
CA ASN A 193 -4.34 -4.89 -7.84
C ASN A 193 -5.68 -4.91 -7.11
N VAL A 194 -6.59 -4.07 -7.58
CA VAL A 194 -7.93 -3.90 -6.99
C VAL A 194 -8.97 -4.49 -7.94
N PHE A 195 -9.78 -5.41 -7.43
CA PHE A 195 -10.92 -5.97 -8.17
C PHE A 195 -12.09 -4.99 -8.22
N ASN A 196 -12.78 -4.91 -9.35
CA ASN A 196 -14.05 -4.18 -9.46
C ASN A 196 -15.24 -5.06 -9.02
N ASN A 197 -15.47 -5.15 -7.72
CA ASN A 197 -16.53 -6.01 -7.16
C ASN A 197 -17.53 -5.24 -6.27
N GLY A 198 -17.71 -3.95 -6.51
CA GLY A 198 -18.56 -3.06 -5.71
C GLY A 198 -17.95 -2.61 -4.38
N ASN A 199 -17.07 -3.42 -3.78
CA ASN A 199 -16.32 -3.07 -2.56
C ASN A 199 -14.84 -2.75 -2.81
N ARG A 200 -14.38 -2.84 -4.06
CA ARG A 200 -13.00 -2.56 -4.50
C ARG A 200 -11.97 -3.24 -3.59
N THR A 201 -11.85 -4.55 -3.71
CA THR A 201 -11.00 -5.33 -2.80
C THR A 201 -9.67 -5.73 -3.42
N ILE A 202 -8.65 -5.88 -2.59
CA ILE A 202 -7.32 -6.32 -3.03
C ILE A 202 -7.37 -7.77 -3.54
N GLY A 203 -6.85 -7.98 -4.75
CA GLY A 203 -6.74 -9.29 -5.41
C GLY A 203 -5.31 -9.78 -5.60
N PHE A 204 -4.35 -8.88 -5.46
CA PHE A 204 -2.93 -9.14 -5.61
C PHE A 204 -2.17 -8.17 -4.73
N LEU A 205 -1.07 -8.63 -4.13
CA LEU A 205 -0.15 -7.83 -3.35
C LEU A 205 1.29 -8.22 -3.67
N LEU A 206 2.13 -7.21 -3.88
CA LEU A 206 3.57 -7.32 -4.03
C LEU A 206 4.26 -6.33 -3.11
N ILE A 207 5.20 -6.81 -2.31
CA ILE A 207 6.16 -5.98 -1.58
C ILE A 207 7.56 -6.35 -2.02
N GLY A 208 8.45 -5.38 -2.18
CA GLY A 208 9.87 -5.69 -2.27
C GLY A 208 10.74 -4.52 -2.65
N ASP A 209 12.04 -4.77 -2.73
CA ASP A 209 12.97 -3.74 -3.21
C ASP A 209 12.77 -3.46 -4.71
N LYS A 210 13.28 -2.32 -5.14
CA LYS A 210 13.16 -1.87 -6.53
C LYS A 210 13.65 -2.91 -7.55
N GLN A 211 14.78 -3.57 -7.29
CA GLN A 211 15.36 -4.51 -8.25
C GLN A 211 14.46 -5.73 -8.42
N PHE A 212 13.86 -6.22 -7.33
CA PHE A 212 12.85 -7.26 -7.39
C PHE A 212 11.61 -6.78 -8.17
N ALA A 213 11.01 -5.66 -7.75
CA ALA A 213 9.76 -5.16 -8.32
C ALA A 213 9.83 -4.80 -9.81
N MET A 214 11.01 -4.42 -10.32
CA MET A 214 11.21 -4.11 -11.74
C MET A 214 11.43 -5.35 -12.61
N ASN A 215 11.85 -6.47 -12.03
CA ASN A 215 12.19 -7.70 -12.75
C ASN A 215 11.15 -8.81 -12.56
N SER A 216 10.09 -8.55 -11.80
CA SER A 216 9.03 -9.50 -11.47
C SER A 216 7.89 -9.57 -12.50
N ASN A 217 8.05 -8.95 -13.68
CA ASN A 217 7.05 -8.95 -14.77
C ASN A 217 7.25 -10.10 -15.76
#